data_AF-A0A0F9SM78-F1
#
_entry.id   AF-A0A0F9SM78-F1
#
_cell.length_a   1.000
_cell.length_b   1.000
_cell.length_c   1.000
_cell.angle_alpha   90.00
_cell.angle_beta   90.00
_cell.angle_gamma   90.00
#
_symmetry.space_group_name_H-M   'P 1'
#
loop_
_entity.id
_entity.type
_entity.pdbx_description
1 polymer ?
#
loop_
_entity_poly.entity_id
_entity_poly.type
_entity_poly.pdbx_seq_one_letter_code
_entity_poly.pdbx_strand_id
1 'polypeptide(L)'
;MNYVGDFVENAIVYVTFNTFDSNDPSASVTITDLVAGDVQIFKDGVIQTTPGAGVTLSLNLGANNGSHLIAIDTSNTTDGGFYVTGADYQVRINGTTVDAGTINAWVGTFSIENRSMRGTDGANTTVPDAAGVAPTATEIIDEFETQSQADPTGFHVNTKEVNGTAQTANDNGADINAILIDTNEIQGKLPTNKFMGSSDGADDDGTLNTIATDAARLTAARAGALTDWINGGRLDLILDIIAADTTTDIPALIATAQSDLDTITGATGVLIDTDAVDADALKADAVTEIWAKAMKDLAQGAPSATASVLDAINWMYEAFRNKSTTTATLFTLLKDDGSTALSKSTISDDGSIFTKGEMVSGA
;
A
#
# COMPACT_ATOMS: atom_id res chain seq x y z
N MET A 1 -29.98 -47.66 -78.47
CA MET A 1 -30.71 -46.92 -79.53
C MET A 1 -30.01 -45.58 -79.67
N ASN A 2 -29.54 -45.21 -80.86
CA ASN A 2 -28.68 -44.04 -81.05
C ASN A 2 -29.52 -42.75 -81.07
N TYR A 3 -29.25 -41.80 -80.18
CA TYR A 3 -29.86 -40.48 -80.24
C TYR A 3 -28.98 -39.55 -81.08
N VAL A 4 -29.52 -39.13 -82.22
CA VAL A 4 -28.76 -38.44 -83.27
C VAL A 4 -28.70 -36.94 -83.01
N GLY A 5 -29.69 -36.37 -82.32
CA GLY A 5 -29.69 -34.97 -81.92
C GLY A 5 -31.08 -34.35 -81.84
N ASP A 6 -31.11 -33.10 -81.37
CA ASP A 6 -32.25 -32.21 -81.46
C ASP A 6 -32.00 -31.25 -82.62
N PHE A 7 -32.91 -31.19 -83.57
CA PHE A 7 -32.76 -30.43 -84.81
C PHE A 7 -33.77 -29.31 -84.89
N VAL A 8 -33.44 -28.27 -85.64
CA VAL A 8 -34.40 -27.23 -86.03
C VAL A 8 -35.37 -27.78 -87.07
N GLU A 9 -36.56 -27.18 -87.19
CA GLU A 9 -37.51 -27.52 -88.24
C GLU A 9 -36.90 -27.31 -89.63
N ASN A 10 -37.32 -28.11 -90.62
CA ASN A 10 -36.86 -28.03 -92.02
C ASN A 10 -35.35 -28.33 -92.22
N ALA A 11 -34.76 -29.16 -91.37
CA ALA A 11 -33.39 -29.63 -91.49
C ALA A 11 -33.30 -31.03 -92.15
N ILE A 12 -32.11 -31.39 -92.63
CA ILE A 12 -31.76 -32.76 -93.01
C ILE A 12 -31.16 -33.47 -91.80
N VAL A 13 -31.75 -34.58 -91.37
CA VAL A 13 -31.25 -35.43 -90.28
C VAL A 13 -30.53 -36.64 -90.88
N TYR A 14 -29.28 -36.86 -90.47
CA TYR A 14 -28.45 -37.96 -90.94
C TYR A 14 -28.36 -39.08 -89.90
N VAL A 15 -28.83 -40.27 -90.23
CA VAL A 15 -28.75 -41.47 -89.38
C VAL A 15 -27.86 -42.50 -90.05
N THR A 16 -26.74 -42.84 -89.42
CA THR A 16 -25.81 -43.87 -89.89
C THR A 16 -26.01 -45.18 -89.13
N PHE A 17 -25.82 -46.29 -89.84
CA PHE A 17 -25.87 -47.63 -89.25
C PHE A 17 -24.95 -48.60 -90.00
N ASN A 18 -24.50 -49.64 -89.30
CA ASN A 18 -23.62 -50.66 -89.86
C ASN A 18 -24.31 -52.02 -89.91
N THR A 19 -23.90 -52.86 -90.84
CA THR A 19 -24.35 -54.26 -90.97
C THR A 19 -23.15 -55.20 -91.03
N PHE A 20 -23.25 -56.30 -90.28
CA PHE A 20 -22.19 -57.30 -90.12
C PHE A 20 -22.68 -58.68 -90.56
N ASP A 21 -21.75 -59.51 -90.99
CA ASP A 21 -21.97 -60.90 -91.39
C ASP A 21 -22.38 -61.73 -90.15
N SER A 22 -23.32 -62.65 -90.33
CA SER A 22 -23.86 -63.46 -89.22
C SER A 22 -22.95 -64.64 -88.86
N ASN A 23 -22.14 -65.11 -89.81
CA ASN A 23 -21.15 -66.17 -89.65
C ASN A 23 -19.79 -65.63 -89.17
N ASP A 24 -19.44 -64.37 -89.48
CA ASP A 24 -18.30 -63.64 -88.92
C ASP A 24 -18.70 -62.22 -88.47
N PRO A 25 -19.01 -62.01 -87.16
CA PRO A 25 -19.44 -60.72 -86.64
C PRO A 25 -18.40 -59.59 -86.76
N SER A 26 -17.17 -59.91 -87.18
CA SER A 26 -16.10 -58.94 -87.42
C SER A 26 -16.06 -58.44 -88.87
N ALA A 27 -16.79 -59.07 -89.79
CA ALA A 27 -16.85 -58.71 -91.20
C ALA A 27 -18.09 -57.85 -91.49
N SER A 28 -17.90 -56.70 -92.12
CA SER A 28 -19.01 -55.85 -92.57
C SER A 28 -19.57 -56.36 -93.90
N VAL A 29 -20.89 -56.49 -94.00
CA VAL A 29 -21.58 -57.00 -95.21
C VAL A 29 -22.57 -55.95 -95.73
N THR A 30 -22.74 -55.87 -97.05
CA THR A 30 -23.70 -54.94 -97.65
C THR A 30 -25.13 -55.43 -97.40
N ILE A 31 -26.00 -54.57 -96.89
CA ILE A 31 -27.44 -54.83 -96.83
C ILE A 31 -28.02 -54.94 -98.24
N THR A 32 -28.78 -56.00 -98.50
CA THR A 32 -29.34 -56.27 -99.82
C THR A 32 -30.80 -55.79 -99.89
N ASP A 33 -31.17 -55.21 -101.02
CA ASP A 33 -32.53 -54.75 -101.37
C ASP A 33 -33.15 -53.68 -100.45
N LEU A 34 -32.36 -52.99 -99.61
CA LEU A 34 -32.84 -51.86 -98.82
C LEU A 34 -33.16 -50.65 -99.72
N VAL A 35 -34.45 -50.25 -99.75
CA VAL A 35 -34.93 -49.05 -100.44
C VAL A 35 -35.62 -48.08 -99.47
N ALA A 36 -35.88 -46.85 -99.91
CA ALA A 36 -36.39 -45.79 -99.01
C ALA A 36 -37.73 -46.18 -98.34
N GLY A 37 -38.58 -46.93 -99.06
CA GLY A 37 -39.85 -47.44 -98.53
C GLY A 37 -39.73 -48.42 -97.38
N ASP A 38 -38.57 -49.03 -97.16
CA ASP A 38 -38.32 -49.94 -96.04
C ASP A 38 -37.93 -49.20 -94.75
N VAL A 39 -37.68 -47.89 -94.84
CA VAL A 39 -37.41 -47.02 -93.69
C VAL A 39 -38.74 -46.51 -93.14
N GLN A 40 -39.04 -46.89 -91.90
CA GLN A 40 -40.20 -46.47 -91.16
C GLN A 40 -39.80 -45.44 -90.10
N ILE A 41 -40.47 -44.29 -90.12
CA ILE A 41 -40.27 -43.23 -89.13
C ILE A 41 -41.51 -43.18 -88.25
N PHE A 42 -41.29 -43.12 -86.93
CA PHE A 42 -42.33 -43.02 -85.93
C PHE A 42 -42.23 -41.66 -85.26
N LYS A 43 -43.34 -40.94 -85.12
CA LYS A 43 -43.47 -39.71 -84.34
C LYS A 43 -44.25 -40.02 -83.07
N ASP A 44 -43.62 -39.85 -81.91
CA ASP A 44 -44.24 -40.12 -80.60
C ASP A 44 -44.92 -41.52 -80.54
N GLY A 45 -44.36 -42.50 -81.24
CA GLY A 45 -44.89 -43.87 -81.35
C GLY A 45 -45.87 -44.13 -82.51
N VAL A 46 -46.23 -43.12 -83.32
CA VAL A 46 -47.12 -43.24 -84.50
C VAL A 46 -46.31 -43.32 -85.78
N ILE A 47 -46.53 -44.35 -86.59
CA ILE A 47 -45.81 -44.56 -87.86
C ILE A 47 -46.23 -43.54 -88.94
N GLN A 48 -45.27 -43.11 -89.76
CA GLN A 48 -45.50 -42.36 -90.99
C GLN A 48 -46.43 -43.14 -91.94
N THR A 49 -47.42 -42.45 -92.51
CA THR A 49 -48.46 -43.07 -93.35
C THR A 49 -47.96 -43.37 -94.77
N THR A 50 -46.91 -42.66 -95.21
CA THR A 50 -46.22 -42.89 -96.48
C THR A 50 -44.75 -43.24 -96.23
N PRO A 51 -44.40 -44.52 -95.97
CA PRO A 51 -43.02 -44.94 -95.72
C PRO A 51 -42.07 -44.52 -96.85
N GLY A 52 -40.90 -44.00 -96.48
CA GLY A 52 -39.89 -43.50 -97.40
C GLY A 52 -40.08 -42.06 -97.91
N ALA A 53 -41.18 -41.39 -97.54
CA ALA A 53 -41.36 -39.97 -97.88
C ALA A 53 -40.34 -39.10 -97.13
N GLY A 54 -39.57 -38.31 -97.89
CA GLY A 54 -38.48 -37.48 -97.36
C GLY A 54 -37.20 -38.26 -97.04
N VAL A 55 -37.12 -39.56 -97.38
CA VAL A 55 -35.96 -40.40 -97.06
C VAL A 55 -35.09 -40.60 -98.30
N THR A 56 -33.80 -40.32 -98.17
CA THR A 56 -32.77 -40.70 -99.15
C THR A 56 -31.78 -41.68 -98.51
N LEU A 57 -31.47 -42.77 -99.22
CA LEU A 57 -30.53 -43.78 -98.74
C LEU A 57 -29.22 -43.74 -99.50
N SER A 58 -28.13 -43.98 -98.79
CA SER A 58 -26.81 -44.21 -99.37
C SER A 58 -26.21 -45.47 -98.76
N LEU A 59 -26.13 -46.52 -99.57
CA LEU A 59 -25.52 -47.80 -99.19
C LEU A 59 -24.01 -47.73 -99.40
N ASN A 60 -23.25 -48.38 -98.52
CA ASN A 60 -21.78 -48.47 -98.58
C ASN A 60 -21.09 -47.10 -98.69
N LEU A 61 -21.34 -46.24 -97.69
CA LEU A 61 -20.81 -44.89 -97.62
C LEU A 61 -19.28 -44.90 -97.80
N GLY A 62 -18.80 -44.17 -98.82
CA GLY A 62 -17.38 -44.11 -99.15
C GLY A 62 -16.81 -45.39 -99.78
N ALA A 63 -17.63 -46.21 -100.44
CA ALA A 63 -17.27 -47.50 -101.05
C ALA A 63 -16.83 -48.58 -100.04
N ASN A 64 -17.21 -48.44 -98.77
CA ASN A 64 -16.96 -49.44 -97.73
C ASN A 64 -18.19 -50.31 -97.52
N ASN A 65 -18.04 -51.63 -97.67
CA ASN A 65 -19.14 -52.58 -97.43
C ASN A 65 -19.66 -52.49 -95.99
N GLY A 66 -20.98 -52.40 -95.85
CA GLY A 66 -21.67 -52.51 -94.56
C GLY A 66 -21.79 -51.23 -93.74
N SER A 67 -21.35 -50.08 -94.24
CA SER A 67 -21.62 -48.76 -93.63
C SER A 67 -22.68 -48.01 -94.44
N HIS A 68 -23.81 -47.66 -93.84
CA HIS A 68 -24.95 -47.08 -94.56
C HIS A 68 -25.43 -45.78 -93.92
N LEU A 69 -26.09 -44.93 -94.71
CA LEU A 69 -26.63 -43.65 -94.27
C LEU A 69 -28.07 -43.47 -94.76
N ILE A 70 -28.90 -43.01 -93.84
CA ILE A 70 -30.27 -42.54 -94.07
C ILE A 70 -30.26 -41.03 -93.88
N ALA A 71 -30.64 -40.28 -94.91
CA ALA A 71 -30.90 -38.85 -94.82
C ALA A 71 -32.41 -38.63 -94.80
N ILE A 72 -32.90 -37.97 -93.75
CA ILE A 72 -34.32 -37.68 -93.53
C ILE A 72 -34.49 -36.17 -93.69
N ASP A 73 -35.21 -35.76 -94.72
CA ASP A 73 -35.59 -34.37 -94.94
C ASP A 73 -36.85 -34.05 -94.14
N THR A 74 -36.67 -33.35 -93.02
CA THR A 74 -37.77 -32.95 -92.14
C THR A 74 -38.61 -31.80 -92.73
N SER A 75 -38.20 -31.21 -93.87
CA SER A 75 -39.03 -30.27 -94.63
C SER A 75 -40.00 -30.96 -95.60
N ASN A 76 -39.92 -32.29 -95.74
CA ASN A 76 -40.77 -33.02 -96.65
C ASN A 76 -42.26 -32.93 -96.24
N THR A 77 -43.11 -32.56 -97.20
CA THR A 77 -44.55 -32.35 -97.00
C THR A 77 -45.43 -33.43 -97.65
N THR A 78 -44.83 -34.52 -98.17
CA THR A 78 -45.58 -35.61 -98.81
C THR A 78 -46.52 -36.31 -97.83
N ASP A 79 -46.12 -36.41 -96.55
CA ASP A 79 -46.99 -36.79 -95.43
C ASP A 79 -47.27 -35.53 -94.59
N GLY A 80 -48.22 -34.73 -95.07
CA GLY A 80 -48.43 -33.35 -94.62
C GLY A 80 -48.53 -33.20 -93.10
N GLY A 81 -47.62 -32.42 -92.51
CA GLY A 81 -47.60 -32.14 -91.07
C GLY A 81 -47.04 -33.28 -90.21
N PHE A 82 -46.39 -34.28 -90.79
CA PHE A 82 -45.74 -35.34 -90.02
C PHE A 82 -44.57 -34.77 -89.19
N TYR A 83 -43.62 -34.07 -89.81
CA TYR A 83 -42.53 -33.40 -89.09
C TYR A 83 -43.00 -32.06 -88.53
N VAL A 84 -43.05 -31.95 -87.19
CA VAL A 84 -43.36 -30.74 -86.42
C VAL A 84 -42.40 -30.59 -85.24
N THR A 85 -42.28 -29.36 -84.76
CA THR A 85 -41.56 -29.01 -83.54
C THR A 85 -42.21 -29.60 -82.28
N GLY A 86 -41.40 -29.85 -81.25
CA GLY A 86 -41.86 -30.40 -79.96
C GLY A 86 -42.19 -31.89 -79.95
N ALA A 87 -41.75 -32.66 -80.96
CA ALA A 87 -42.00 -34.11 -81.06
C ALA A 87 -40.70 -34.93 -81.12
N ASP A 88 -40.77 -36.18 -80.65
CA ASP A 88 -39.69 -37.17 -80.75
C ASP A 88 -39.93 -38.15 -81.91
N TYR A 89 -38.87 -38.43 -82.66
CA TYR A 89 -38.90 -39.31 -83.82
C TYR A 89 -37.98 -40.52 -83.64
N GLN A 90 -38.44 -41.67 -84.12
CA GLN A 90 -37.70 -42.93 -84.08
C GLN A 90 -37.63 -43.53 -85.49
N VAL A 91 -36.48 -44.05 -85.89
CA VAL A 91 -36.20 -44.53 -87.23
C VAL A 91 -35.92 -46.03 -87.19
N ARG A 92 -36.63 -46.78 -88.02
CA ARG A 92 -36.54 -48.24 -88.12
C ARG A 92 -36.36 -48.68 -89.57
N ILE A 93 -35.56 -49.71 -89.79
CA ILE A 93 -35.52 -50.49 -91.02
C ILE A 93 -36.40 -51.73 -90.85
N ASN A 94 -37.26 -52.00 -91.81
CA ASN A 94 -38.24 -53.08 -91.76
C ASN A 94 -38.11 -54.02 -92.97
N GLY A 95 -37.87 -55.31 -92.72
CA GLY A 95 -38.02 -56.37 -93.73
C GLY A 95 -36.86 -56.52 -94.73
N THR A 96 -35.67 -56.00 -94.44
CA THR A 96 -34.51 -56.06 -95.35
C THR A 96 -33.57 -57.21 -95.06
N THR A 97 -32.76 -57.65 -96.02
CA THR A 97 -31.89 -58.82 -95.86
C THR A 97 -30.42 -58.44 -95.64
N VAL A 98 -29.81 -59.01 -94.61
CA VAL A 98 -28.37 -58.96 -94.31
C VAL A 98 -27.87 -60.39 -94.19
N ASP A 99 -26.87 -60.78 -94.97
CA ASP A 99 -26.29 -62.13 -94.97
C ASP A 99 -27.34 -63.25 -95.04
N ALA A 100 -28.22 -63.17 -96.04
CA ALA A 100 -29.36 -64.07 -96.27
C ALA A 100 -30.41 -64.16 -95.13
N GLY A 101 -30.28 -63.37 -94.06
CA GLY A 101 -31.27 -63.24 -92.98
C GLY A 101 -32.09 -61.95 -93.07
N THR A 102 -33.42 -62.04 -92.93
CA THR A 102 -34.29 -60.86 -92.86
C THR A 102 -34.21 -60.21 -91.48
N ILE A 103 -33.91 -58.91 -91.43
CA ILE A 103 -33.77 -58.13 -90.20
C ILE A 103 -34.83 -57.03 -90.08
N ASN A 104 -35.14 -56.69 -88.83
CA ASN A 104 -35.83 -55.47 -88.46
C ASN A 104 -35.00 -54.77 -87.40
N ALA A 105 -34.58 -53.54 -87.65
CA ALA A 105 -33.63 -52.85 -86.77
C ALA A 105 -34.05 -51.40 -86.51
N TRP A 106 -33.99 -50.98 -85.25
CA TRP A 106 -34.08 -49.57 -84.88
C TRP A 106 -32.71 -48.93 -85.05
N VAL A 107 -32.61 -47.91 -85.91
CA VAL A 107 -31.34 -47.34 -86.35
C VAL A 107 -31.05 -45.95 -85.78
N GLY A 108 -32.07 -45.24 -85.29
CA GLY A 108 -31.85 -43.94 -84.66
C GLY A 108 -33.10 -43.34 -84.03
N THR A 109 -32.89 -42.30 -83.24
CA THR A 109 -33.91 -41.41 -82.69
C THR A 109 -33.43 -39.98 -82.79
N PHE A 110 -34.32 -39.03 -83.01
CA PHE A 110 -34.01 -37.59 -83.03
C PHE A 110 -35.23 -36.82 -82.55
N SER A 111 -35.07 -35.55 -82.18
CA SER A 111 -36.22 -34.65 -81.95
C SER A 111 -36.13 -33.42 -82.84
N ILE A 112 -37.27 -32.77 -83.02
CA ILE A 112 -37.34 -31.45 -83.64
C ILE A 112 -37.74 -30.47 -82.55
N GLU A 113 -36.81 -29.61 -82.15
CA GLU A 113 -36.99 -28.55 -81.14
C GLU A 113 -37.75 -28.99 -79.87
N ASN A 114 -37.55 -30.23 -79.41
CA ASN A 114 -38.22 -30.77 -78.21
C ASN A 114 -37.36 -30.62 -76.94
N ARG A 115 -36.04 -30.49 -77.10
CA ARG A 115 -35.07 -30.48 -75.98
C ARG A 115 -34.16 -29.25 -75.96
N SER A 116 -34.44 -28.25 -76.80
CA SER A 116 -33.72 -26.98 -76.81
C SER A 116 -34.23 -26.06 -75.69
N MET A 117 -33.65 -26.20 -74.49
CA MET A 117 -33.79 -25.16 -73.46
C MET A 117 -32.94 -23.96 -73.87
N ARG A 118 -33.56 -22.92 -74.45
CA ARG A 118 -32.94 -21.61 -74.63
C ARG A 118 -32.82 -20.98 -73.23
N GLY A 119 -31.61 -20.67 -72.80
CA GLY A 119 -31.25 -20.36 -71.39
C GLY A 119 -31.84 -19.09 -70.76
N THR A 120 -33.15 -18.86 -70.82
CA THR A 120 -33.81 -17.65 -70.27
C THR A 120 -35.05 -17.93 -69.44
N ASP A 121 -35.49 -19.18 -69.30
CA ASP A 121 -36.87 -19.44 -68.89
C ASP A 121 -36.95 -19.89 -67.42
N GLY A 122 -36.17 -19.24 -66.54
CA GLY A 122 -36.17 -19.56 -65.10
C GLY A 122 -35.24 -18.76 -64.19
N ALA A 123 -34.40 -17.87 -64.74
CA ALA A 123 -33.59 -16.96 -63.93
C ALA A 123 -34.17 -15.54 -64.01
N ASN A 124 -34.78 -15.09 -62.91
CA ASN A 124 -35.14 -13.69 -62.71
C ASN A 124 -33.84 -12.86 -62.60
N THR A 125 -33.36 -12.29 -63.70
CA THR A 125 -32.13 -11.48 -63.74
C THR A 125 -32.36 -9.97 -63.90
N THR A 126 -33.60 -9.50 -63.82
CA THR A 126 -33.89 -8.07 -63.80
C THR A 126 -35.11 -7.79 -62.94
N VAL A 127 -34.95 -7.10 -61.82
CA VAL A 127 -35.99 -6.20 -61.33
C VAL A 127 -35.94 -5.03 -62.31
N PRO A 128 -36.87 -4.89 -63.27
CA PRO A 128 -36.75 -3.85 -64.28
C PRO A 128 -37.03 -2.51 -63.59
N ASP A 129 -36.13 -1.55 -63.76
CA ASP A 129 -36.59 -0.17 -63.83
C ASP A 129 -37.50 -0.02 -65.06
N ALA A 130 -38.25 1.08 -65.14
CA ALA A 130 -39.19 1.32 -66.24
C ALA A 130 -38.52 1.41 -67.64
N ALA A 131 -37.19 1.35 -67.73
CA ALA A 131 -36.41 1.49 -68.96
C ALA A 131 -35.68 0.19 -69.39
N GLY A 132 -35.76 -0.89 -68.61
CA GLY A 132 -35.15 -2.19 -68.98
C GLY A 132 -33.62 -2.20 -68.91
N VAL A 133 -33.03 -1.37 -68.04
CA VAL A 133 -31.59 -1.31 -67.79
C VAL A 133 -31.29 -1.96 -66.42
N ALA A 134 -30.07 -2.50 -66.25
CA ALA A 134 -29.64 -3.01 -64.94
C ALA A 134 -29.53 -1.84 -63.94
N PRO A 135 -30.03 -1.99 -62.70
CA PRO A 135 -30.02 -0.91 -61.72
C PRO A 135 -28.57 -0.48 -61.41
N THR A 136 -28.37 0.83 -61.37
CA THR A 136 -27.10 1.45 -60.98
C THR A 136 -26.84 1.22 -59.49
N ALA A 137 -25.57 1.32 -59.08
CA ALA A 137 -25.21 1.24 -57.66
C ALA A 137 -25.98 2.30 -56.82
N THR A 138 -26.26 3.46 -57.39
CA THR A 138 -27.06 4.51 -56.75
C THR A 138 -28.49 4.06 -56.52
N GLU A 139 -29.16 3.49 -57.52
CA GLU A 139 -30.54 3.00 -57.39
C GLU A 139 -30.65 1.84 -56.40
N ILE A 140 -29.65 0.96 -56.35
CA ILE A 140 -29.59 -0.11 -55.35
C ILE A 140 -29.44 0.46 -53.94
N ILE A 141 -28.56 1.46 -53.77
CA ILE A 141 -28.36 2.12 -52.46
C ILE A 141 -29.64 2.86 -52.05
N ASP A 142 -30.25 3.62 -52.95
CA ASP A 142 -31.47 4.37 -52.68
C ASP A 142 -32.64 3.44 -52.31
N GLU A 143 -32.79 2.30 -52.99
CA GLU A 143 -33.80 1.31 -52.66
C GLU A 143 -33.52 0.66 -51.29
N PHE A 144 -32.26 0.35 -50.97
CA PHE A 144 -31.91 -0.23 -49.68
C PHE A 144 -32.15 0.75 -48.52
N GLU A 145 -31.81 2.02 -48.71
CA GLU A 145 -32.09 3.09 -47.75
C GLU A 145 -33.59 3.36 -47.62
N THR A 146 -34.33 3.33 -48.73
CA THR A 146 -35.78 3.53 -48.74
C THR A 146 -36.50 2.39 -48.02
N GLN A 147 -36.14 1.13 -48.27
CA GLN A 147 -36.72 -0.03 -47.59
C GLN A 147 -36.36 -0.06 -46.09
N SER A 148 -35.12 0.32 -45.72
CA SER A 148 -34.67 0.42 -44.32
C SER A 148 -35.44 1.47 -43.52
N GLN A 149 -35.99 2.51 -44.17
CA GLN A 149 -36.75 3.57 -43.49
C GLN A 149 -38.28 3.39 -43.59
N ALA A 150 -38.80 2.67 -44.59
CA ALA A 150 -40.23 2.60 -44.90
C ALA A 150 -40.98 1.42 -44.27
N ASP A 151 -40.30 0.34 -43.89
CA ASP A 151 -40.95 -0.85 -43.33
C ASP A 151 -40.80 -0.92 -41.80
N PRO A 152 -41.81 -0.49 -41.00
CA PRO A 152 -41.75 -0.62 -39.54
C PRO A 152 -41.70 -2.07 -39.04
N THR A 153 -41.85 -3.06 -39.92
CA THR A 153 -41.80 -4.51 -39.65
C THR A 153 -40.65 -5.25 -40.32
N GLY A 154 -39.78 -4.53 -41.04
CA GLY A 154 -38.65 -5.08 -41.77
C GLY A 154 -37.49 -5.48 -40.86
N PHE A 155 -36.37 -5.94 -41.44
CA PHE A 155 -35.15 -6.31 -40.70
C PHE A 155 -34.48 -5.08 -40.09
N HIS A 156 -35.10 -4.54 -39.06
CA HIS A 156 -34.47 -3.58 -38.18
C HIS A 156 -33.63 -4.42 -37.22
N VAL A 157 -32.33 -4.13 -37.11
CA VAL A 157 -31.64 -4.33 -35.83
C VAL A 157 -32.34 -3.38 -34.87
N ASN A 158 -33.45 -3.82 -34.29
CA ASN A 158 -34.37 -2.96 -33.57
C ASN A 158 -33.72 -2.52 -32.25
N THR A 159 -33.02 -1.39 -32.28
CA THR A 159 -32.47 -0.74 -31.08
C THR A 159 -33.56 -0.14 -30.20
N LYS A 160 -34.83 -0.16 -30.63
CA LYS A 160 -35.98 0.40 -29.91
C LYS A 160 -36.87 -0.64 -29.26
N GLU A 161 -36.68 -1.94 -29.45
CA GLU A 161 -37.42 -2.97 -28.71
C GLU A 161 -36.59 -4.24 -28.49
N VAL A 162 -36.60 -4.79 -27.27
CA VAL A 162 -36.01 -6.10 -26.93
C VAL A 162 -37.12 -6.96 -26.32
N ASN A 163 -37.37 -8.15 -26.89
CA ASN A 163 -38.44 -9.06 -26.47
C ASN A 163 -39.83 -8.40 -26.36
N GLY A 164 -40.18 -7.49 -27.29
CA GLY A 164 -41.46 -6.78 -27.30
C GLY A 164 -41.61 -5.70 -26.22
N THR A 165 -40.52 -5.37 -25.51
CA THR A 165 -40.47 -4.22 -24.60
C THR A 165 -39.83 -3.06 -25.33
N ALA A 166 -40.56 -1.96 -25.48
CA ALA A 166 -40.03 -0.71 -26.03
C ALA A 166 -38.84 -0.24 -25.21
N GLN A 167 -37.67 -0.20 -25.84
CA GLN A 167 -36.46 0.43 -25.34
C GLN A 167 -36.53 1.91 -25.66
N THR A 168 -36.72 2.75 -24.64
CA THR A 168 -36.53 4.19 -24.81
C THR A 168 -35.07 4.53 -24.51
N ALA A 169 -34.56 5.63 -25.08
CA ALA A 169 -33.26 6.18 -24.69
C ALA A 169 -33.19 6.55 -23.19
N ASN A 170 -34.31 6.48 -22.47
CA ASN A 170 -34.46 6.85 -21.07
C ASN A 170 -34.72 5.64 -20.14
N ASP A 171 -34.65 4.40 -20.62
CA ASP A 171 -34.91 3.23 -19.75
C ASP A 171 -33.90 3.17 -18.59
N ASN A 172 -32.63 3.47 -18.87
CA ASN A 172 -31.64 3.70 -17.81
C ASN A 172 -31.70 5.13 -17.26
N GLY A 173 -32.23 6.09 -18.02
CA GLY A 173 -32.23 7.49 -17.62
C GLY A 173 -33.14 7.78 -16.43
N ALA A 174 -34.25 7.05 -16.28
CA ALA A 174 -35.08 7.12 -15.07
C ALA A 174 -34.32 6.66 -13.81
N ASP A 175 -33.67 5.50 -13.88
CA ASP A 175 -32.86 4.96 -12.77
C ASP A 175 -31.63 5.84 -12.49
N ILE A 176 -30.96 6.35 -13.54
CA ILE A 176 -29.84 7.30 -13.43
C ILE A 176 -30.29 8.60 -12.77
N ASN A 177 -31.45 9.14 -13.13
CA ASN A 177 -31.99 10.34 -12.49
C ASN A 177 -32.30 10.10 -11.00
N ALA A 178 -32.83 8.93 -10.64
CA ALA A 178 -33.04 8.55 -9.25
C ALA A 178 -31.70 8.45 -8.48
N ILE A 179 -30.70 7.78 -9.05
CA ILE A 179 -29.35 7.70 -8.48
C ILE A 179 -28.72 9.10 -8.33
N LEU A 180 -28.91 9.99 -9.31
CA LEU A 180 -28.42 11.38 -9.23
C LEU A 180 -29.10 12.15 -8.11
N ILE A 181 -30.41 11.99 -7.93
CA ILE A 181 -31.16 12.58 -6.82
C ILE A 181 -30.62 12.07 -5.49
N ASP A 182 -30.50 10.75 -5.33
CA ASP A 182 -29.97 10.12 -4.13
C ASP A 182 -28.53 10.54 -3.86
N THR A 183 -27.70 10.63 -4.91
CA THR A 183 -26.31 11.09 -4.80
C THR A 183 -26.24 12.54 -4.34
N ASN A 184 -27.08 13.43 -4.89
CA ASN A 184 -27.15 14.82 -4.46
C ASN A 184 -27.67 14.94 -3.02
N GLU A 185 -28.66 14.12 -2.64
CA GLU A 185 -29.18 14.08 -1.28
C GLU A 185 -28.13 13.56 -0.28
N ILE A 186 -27.43 12.48 -0.63
CA ILE A 186 -26.31 11.93 0.15
C ILE A 186 -25.19 12.96 0.23
N GLN A 187 -24.82 13.65 -0.84
CA GLN A 187 -23.82 14.72 -0.79
C GLN A 187 -24.24 15.89 0.12
N GLY A 188 -25.55 16.18 0.22
CA GLY A 188 -26.09 17.19 1.13
C GLY A 188 -26.28 16.73 2.58
N LYS A 189 -26.55 15.44 2.81
CA LYS A 189 -26.76 14.82 4.14
C LYS A 189 -25.48 14.27 4.76
N LEU A 190 -24.54 13.85 3.94
CA LEU A 190 -23.16 13.69 4.38
C LEU A 190 -22.80 15.03 4.99
N PRO A 191 -22.29 15.03 6.23
CA PRO A 191 -21.79 16.27 6.77
C PRO A 191 -20.80 16.81 5.73
N THR A 192 -21.05 18.02 5.24
CA THR A 192 -20.01 18.81 4.56
C THR A 192 -18.76 18.95 5.46
N ASN A 193 -18.91 18.56 6.73
CA ASN A 193 -17.93 18.38 7.79
C ASN A 193 -17.04 17.11 7.66
N LYS A 194 -15.90 17.28 7.00
CA LYS A 194 -14.58 17.36 7.68
C LYS A 194 -14.10 16.25 8.63
N PHE A 195 -14.52 15.01 8.42
CA PHE A 195 -13.53 13.91 8.58
C PHE A 195 -12.61 13.77 7.36
N MET A 196 -12.97 14.40 6.24
CA MET A 196 -12.21 14.41 5.00
C MET A 196 -12.08 15.84 4.44
N GLY A 197 -11.40 16.71 5.20
CA GLY A 197 -10.86 18.01 4.76
C GLY A 197 -11.66 18.84 3.75
N SER A 198 -12.67 19.60 4.17
CA SER A 198 -13.07 20.80 3.41
C SER A 198 -12.16 21.96 3.80
N SER A 199 -11.75 22.74 2.80
CA SER A 199 -10.69 23.75 2.89
C SER A 199 -11.18 25.16 3.28
N ASP A 200 -12.37 25.29 3.88
CA ASP A 200 -13.06 26.57 4.03
C ASP A 200 -13.25 27.06 5.48
N GLY A 201 -12.45 26.54 6.43
CA GLY A 201 -12.13 27.23 7.70
C GLY A 201 -13.30 27.65 8.61
N ALA A 202 -14.47 27.03 8.45
CA ALA A 202 -15.68 27.35 9.20
C ALA A 202 -16.40 26.11 9.76
N ASP A 203 -15.64 25.08 10.15
CA ASP A 203 -16.15 23.96 10.96
C ASP A 203 -15.78 24.09 12.42
N ASP A 204 -16.09 23.08 13.23
CA ASP A 204 -15.58 22.92 14.59
C ASP A 204 -14.03 22.82 14.67
N ASP A 205 -13.30 23.23 13.61
CA ASP A 205 -11.89 23.58 13.64
C ASP A 205 -11.57 24.56 14.76
N GLY A 206 -12.51 25.43 15.17
CA GLY A 206 -12.30 26.34 16.28
C GLY A 206 -11.93 25.59 17.56
N THR A 207 -12.60 24.47 17.84
CA THR A 207 -12.33 23.66 19.04
C THR A 207 -11.07 22.82 18.89
N LEU A 208 -10.83 22.20 17.73
CA LEU A 208 -9.59 21.44 17.48
C LEU A 208 -8.35 22.34 17.42
N ASN A 209 -8.46 23.51 16.79
CA ASN A 209 -7.43 24.56 16.79
C ASN A 209 -7.20 25.10 18.20
N THR A 210 -8.26 25.25 19.01
CA THR A 210 -8.12 25.61 20.42
C THR A 210 -7.36 24.55 21.19
N ILE A 211 -7.68 23.26 21.03
CA ILE A 211 -6.94 22.16 21.69
C ILE A 211 -5.47 22.13 21.24
N ALA A 212 -5.20 22.25 19.94
CA ALA A 212 -3.83 22.29 19.41
C ALA A 212 -3.06 23.51 19.95
N THR A 213 -3.73 24.66 20.00
CA THR A 213 -3.18 25.89 20.57
C THR A 213 -2.91 25.74 22.06
N ASP A 214 -3.84 25.19 22.83
CA ASP A 214 -3.70 24.97 24.26
C ASP A 214 -2.60 23.96 24.58
N ALA A 215 -2.48 22.89 23.78
CA ALA A 215 -1.38 21.94 23.89
C ALA A 215 -0.03 22.61 23.62
N ALA A 216 0.05 23.48 22.60
CA ALA A 216 1.26 24.26 22.32
C ALA A 216 1.58 25.27 23.44
N ARG A 217 0.57 25.97 23.97
CA ARG A 217 0.71 26.89 25.10
C ARG A 217 1.13 26.18 26.38
N LEU A 218 0.57 25.02 26.67
CA LEU A 218 0.95 24.19 27.81
C LEU A 218 2.39 23.70 27.68
N THR A 219 2.78 23.27 26.48
CA THR A 219 4.15 22.85 26.19
C THR A 219 5.12 24.02 26.38
N ALA A 220 4.80 25.20 25.84
CA ALA A 220 5.60 26.41 25.99
C ALA A 220 5.68 26.88 27.46
N ALA A 221 4.58 26.85 28.21
CA ALA A 221 4.55 27.22 29.62
C ALA A 221 5.40 26.27 30.48
N ARG A 222 5.29 24.96 30.23
CA ARG A 222 6.13 23.95 30.90
C ARG A 222 7.61 24.12 30.57
N ALA A 223 7.93 24.36 29.30
CA ALA A 223 9.30 24.62 28.86
C ALA A 223 9.86 25.92 29.49
N GLY A 224 9.05 26.98 29.59
CA GLY A 224 9.41 28.22 30.25
C GLY A 224 9.71 28.04 31.74
N ALA A 225 8.85 27.31 32.46
CA ALA A 225 9.07 26.99 33.87
C ALA A 225 10.33 26.14 34.10
N LEU A 226 10.57 25.13 33.25
CA LEU A 226 11.80 24.34 33.30
C LEU A 226 13.03 25.19 32.97
N THR A 227 12.93 26.10 32.02
CA THR A 227 14.02 27.03 31.66
C THR A 227 14.31 28.00 32.80
N ASP A 228 13.29 28.54 33.49
CA ASP A 228 13.46 29.40 34.68
C ASP A 228 14.11 28.64 35.85
N TRP A 229 13.81 27.34 35.98
CA TRP A 229 14.48 26.48 36.96
C TRP A 229 15.92 26.15 36.57
N ILE A 230 16.23 25.94 35.29
CA ILE A 230 17.54 25.43 34.83
C ILE A 230 18.51 26.55 34.44
N ASN A 231 18.08 27.53 33.65
CA ASN A 231 18.92 28.52 32.98
C ASN A 231 18.73 29.93 33.57
N GLY A 232 19.24 30.13 34.80
CA GLY A 232 19.48 31.47 35.34
C GLY A 232 18.47 31.99 36.36
N GLY A 233 17.79 31.13 37.12
CA GLY A 233 16.78 31.59 38.06
C GLY A 233 16.92 30.96 39.44
N ARG A 234 15.98 30.09 39.76
CA ARG A 234 15.70 29.78 41.17
C ARG A 234 16.55 28.65 41.73
N LEU A 235 16.78 27.59 40.96
CA LEU A 235 17.56 26.46 41.45
C LEU A 235 19.03 26.83 41.58
N ASP A 236 19.57 27.53 40.57
CA ASP A 236 20.95 28.01 40.56
C ASP A 236 21.22 28.94 41.75
N LEU A 237 20.38 29.96 41.97
CA LEU A 237 20.50 30.85 43.14
C LEU A 237 20.38 30.12 44.48
N ILE A 238 19.49 29.13 44.59
CA ILE A 238 19.37 28.33 45.82
C ILE A 238 20.64 27.51 46.06
N LEU A 239 21.18 26.88 45.00
CA LEU A 239 22.41 26.10 45.09
C LEU A 239 23.62 26.98 45.41
N ASP A 240 23.72 28.17 44.81
CA ASP A 240 24.77 29.15 45.10
C ASP A 240 24.72 29.62 46.56
N ILE A 241 23.53 29.91 47.09
CA ILE A 241 23.35 30.28 48.50
C ILE A 241 23.76 29.13 49.43
N ILE A 242 23.30 27.90 49.15
CA ILE A 242 23.67 26.73 49.95
C ILE A 242 25.19 26.50 49.86
N ALA A 243 25.78 26.66 48.70
CA ALA A 243 27.22 26.52 48.51
C ALA A 243 27.99 27.60 49.30
N ALA A 244 27.55 28.85 49.27
CA ALA A 244 28.12 29.93 50.08
C ALA A 244 28.06 29.59 51.57
N ASP A 245 26.89 29.21 52.09
CA ASP A 245 26.72 28.84 53.50
C ASP A 245 27.63 27.66 53.89
N THR A 246 27.57 26.58 53.13
CA THR A 246 28.21 25.30 53.50
C THR A 246 29.71 25.27 53.25
N THR A 247 30.22 26.07 52.31
CA THR A 247 31.66 26.07 51.97
C THR A 247 32.41 27.30 52.48
N THR A 248 31.72 28.40 52.80
CA THR A 248 32.36 29.64 53.26
C THR A 248 31.86 30.11 54.62
N ASP A 249 30.58 30.44 54.78
CA ASP A 249 30.10 31.13 55.99
C ASP A 249 30.13 30.23 57.23
N ILE A 250 29.55 29.03 57.15
CA ILE A 250 29.52 28.07 58.27
C ILE A 250 30.95 27.66 58.68
N PRO A 251 31.84 27.24 57.75
CA PRO A 251 33.23 26.96 58.10
C PRO A 251 33.97 28.13 58.76
N ALA A 252 33.74 29.37 58.32
CA ALA A 252 34.36 30.55 58.91
C ALA A 252 33.87 30.80 60.35
N LEU A 253 32.57 30.63 60.61
CA LEU A 253 32.00 30.70 61.95
C LEU A 253 32.58 29.60 62.86
N ILE A 254 32.66 28.37 62.36
CA ILE A 254 33.23 27.24 63.12
C ILE A 254 34.71 27.49 63.44
N ALA A 255 35.49 27.99 62.48
CA ALA A 255 36.90 28.35 62.69
C ALA A 255 37.05 29.46 63.76
N THR A 256 36.16 30.45 63.75
CA THR A 256 36.12 31.51 64.77
C THR A 256 35.81 30.93 66.15
N ALA A 257 34.77 30.10 66.26
CA ALA A 257 34.40 29.44 67.51
C ALA A 257 35.54 28.54 68.05
N GLN A 258 36.26 27.85 67.17
CA GLN A 258 37.43 27.06 67.56
C GLN A 258 38.57 27.95 68.07
N SER A 259 38.82 29.10 67.44
CA SER A 259 39.82 30.07 67.91
C SER A 259 39.47 30.67 69.27
N ASP A 260 38.19 30.96 69.52
CA ASP A 260 37.72 31.44 70.81
C ASP A 260 37.93 30.38 71.90
N LEU A 261 37.59 29.12 71.60
CA LEU A 261 37.81 27.99 72.50
C LEU A 261 39.30 27.76 72.78
N ASP A 262 40.15 27.83 71.76
CA ASP A 262 41.60 27.70 71.89
C ASP A 262 42.19 28.83 72.75
N THR A 263 41.63 30.04 72.66
CA THR A 263 42.03 31.18 73.50
C THR A 263 41.66 30.98 74.97
N ILE A 264 40.46 30.45 75.24
CA ILE A 264 39.97 30.19 76.60
C ILE A 264 40.75 29.04 77.25
N THR A 265 41.06 27.99 76.47
CA THR A 265 41.70 26.77 76.96
C THR A 265 43.23 26.80 76.89
N GLY A 266 43.80 27.71 76.10
CA GLY A 266 45.25 27.86 75.94
C GLY A 266 45.91 26.78 75.06
N ALA A 267 45.14 25.93 74.38
CA ALA A 267 45.64 24.92 73.46
C ALA A 267 44.71 24.71 72.27
N THR A 268 45.27 24.28 71.14
CA THR A 268 44.52 24.08 69.88
C THR A 268 43.74 22.77 69.90
N GLY A 269 42.42 22.82 69.66
CA GLY A 269 41.58 21.62 69.49
C GLY A 269 41.11 20.96 70.79
N VAL A 270 41.00 21.72 71.88
CA VAL A 270 40.69 21.20 73.22
C VAL A 270 39.21 20.82 73.37
N LEU A 271 38.95 19.55 73.67
CA LEU A 271 37.72 19.09 74.31
C LEU A 271 37.75 19.53 75.78
N ILE A 272 36.71 20.22 76.25
CA ILE A 272 36.52 20.55 77.68
C ILE A 272 36.19 19.24 78.41
N ASP A 273 37.19 18.41 78.68
CA ASP A 273 37.00 17.27 79.58
C ASP A 273 36.96 17.78 81.03
N THR A 274 36.11 17.16 81.84
CA THR A 274 35.57 17.70 83.10
C THR A 274 36.58 17.88 84.24
N ASP A 275 37.87 17.59 84.00
CA ASP A 275 38.95 17.64 84.98
C ASP A 275 40.10 18.61 84.60
N ALA A 276 39.91 19.48 83.61
CA ALA A 276 40.94 20.38 83.05
C ALA A 276 41.38 21.57 83.94
N VAL A 277 41.32 21.42 85.27
CA VAL A 277 42.14 22.24 86.18
C VAL A 277 43.29 21.36 86.68
N ASP A 278 44.12 20.88 85.76
CA ASP A 278 45.41 20.34 86.12
C ASP A 278 46.37 21.49 86.48
N ALA A 279 47.51 21.16 87.11
CA ALA A 279 48.48 22.16 87.55
C ALA A 279 49.10 22.96 86.39
N ASP A 280 48.94 22.49 85.14
CA ASP A 280 49.42 23.18 83.94
C ASP A 280 48.40 24.24 83.45
N ALA A 281 47.12 24.09 83.79
CA ALA A 281 46.09 25.10 83.51
C ALA A 281 46.27 26.39 84.33
N LEU A 282 46.83 26.32 85.55
CA LEU A 282 47.30 27.52 86.25
C LEU A 282 48.67 27.90 85.68
N LYS A 283 48.70 28.91 84.80
CA LYS A 283 49.94 29.50 84.27
C LYS A 283 50.97 29.66 85.41
N ALA A 284 52.24 29.34 85.16
CA ALA A 284 53.33 29.44 86.14
C ALA A 284 53.36 30.79 86.89
N ASP A 285 52.92 31.86 86.22
CA ASP A 285 52.76 33.20 86.80
C ASP A 285 51.71 33.26 87.92
N ALA A 286 50.58 32.52 87.79
CA ALA A 286 49.54 32.45 88.81
C ALA A 286 50.03 31.68 90.06
N VAL A 287 50.74 30.57 89.86
CA VAL A 287 51.36 29.82 90.97
C VAL A 287 52.41 30.69 91.66
N THR A 288 53.24 31.41 90.90
CA THR A 288 54.23 32.35 91.42
C THR A 288 53.57 33.49 92.20
N GLU A 289 52.48 34.08 91.67
CA GLU A 289 51.73 35.14 92.33
C GLU A 289 51.07 34.67 93.64
N ILE A 290 50.51 33.45 93.65
CA ILE A 290 49.93 32.83 94.85
C ILE A 290 51.01 32.62 95.91
N TRP A 291 52.17 32.07 95.56
CA TRP A 291 53.27 31.87 96.50
C TRP A 291 53.87 33.19 96.99
N ALA A 292 53.97 34.20 96.13
CA ALA A 292 54.44 35.54 96.51
C ALA A 292 53.49 36.24 97.49
N LYS A 293 52.17 36.06 97.34
CA LYS A 293 51.18 36.55 98.32
C LYS A 293 51.19 35.75 99.61
N ALA A 294 51.54 34.46 99.53
CA ALA A 294 51.61 33.58 100.68
C ALA A 294 52.78 33.94 101.61
N MET A 295 53.98 34.11 101.06
CA MET A 295 55.21 34.36 101.83
C MET A 295 55.44 35.87 102.02
N LYS A 296 54.67 36.50 102.91
CA LYS A 296 54.84 37.91 103.27
C LYS A 296 55.32 38.04 104.71
N ASP A 297 56.27 38.96 104.94
CA ASP A 297 56.72 39.34 106.28
C ASP A 297 55.54 39.68 107.21
N LEU A 298 55.49 39.00 108.35
CA LEU A 298 54.50 39.17 109.39
C LEU A 298 54.65 40.53 110.06
N ALA A 299 53.57 41.07 110.61
CA ALA A 299 53.63 42.23 111.48
C ALA A 299 54.21 41.85 112.86
N GLN A 300 54.68 42.82 113.64
CA GLN A 300 55.05 42.56 115.04
C GLN A 300 53.82 42.06 115.81
N GLY A 301 53.99 41.00 116.60
CA GLY A 301 52.86 40.39 117.30
C GLY A 301 53.24 39.07 117.96
N ALA A 302 52.25 38.44 118.59
CA ALA A 302 52.35 37.09 119.12
C ALA A 302 51.76 36.10 118.10
N PRO A 303 52.32 34.89 117.95
CA PRO A 303 51.66 33.80 117.23
C PRO A 303 50.29 33.49 117.87
N SER A 304 49.22 33.50 117.08
CA SER A 304 47.87 33.16 117.55
C SER A 304 47.64 31.65 117.52
N ALA A 305 46.99 31.10 118.56
CA ALA A 305 46.59 29.68 118.60
C ALA A 305 45.53 29.31 117.54
N THR A 306 44.87 30.31 116.94
CA THR A 306 43.87 30.14 115.86
C THR A 306 44.29 30.88 114.59
N ALA A 307 45.61 31.02 114.35
CA ALA A 307 46.14 31.66 113.16
C ALA A 307 45.69 30.93 111.87
N SER A 308 45.63 31.66 110.76
CA SER A 308 45.44 31.04 109.45
C SER A 308 46.64 30.12 109.15
N VAL A 309 46.45 29.11 108.28
CA VAL A 309 47.54 28.22 107.84
C VAL A 309 48.70 29.03 107.26
N LEU A 310 48.38 30.12 106.56
CA LEU A 310 49.37 31.00 105.96
C LEU A 310 50.21 31.73 107.02
N ASP A 311 49.56 32.36 107.98
CA ASP A 311 50.26 33.07 109.05
C ASP A 311 51.10 32.11 109.90
N ALA A 312 50.59 30.90 110.17
CA ALA A 312 51.32 29.88 110.91
C ALA A 312 52.60 29.42 110.18
N ILE A 313 52.53 29.23 108.86
CA ILE A 313 53.70 28.89 108.03
C ILE A 313 54.70 30.05 107.99
N ASN A 314 54.25 31.30 107.84
CA ASN A 314 55.13 32.47 107.87
C ASN A 314 55.82 32.62 109.24
N TRP A 315 55.12 32.34 110.34
CA TRP A 315 55.71 32.35 111.69
C TRP A 315 56.84 31.33 111.81
N MET A 316 56.63 30.13 111.28
CA MET A 316 57.65 29.08 111.26
C MET A 316 58.83 29.47 110.37
N TYR A 317 58.57 30.01 109.18
CA TYR A 317 59.60 30.43 108.23
C TYR A 317 60.48 31.55 108.83
N GLU A 318 59.87 32.59 109.37
CA GLU A 318 60.60 33.71 109.99
C GLU A 318 61.34 33.28 111.25
N ALA A 319 60.80 32.36 112.05
CA ALA A 319 61.49 31.83 113.23
C ALA A 319 62.77 31.06 112.88
N PHE A 320 62.82 30.39 111.72
CA PHE A 320 64.02 29.70 111.24
C PHE A 320 64.99 30.62 110.48
N ARG A 321 64.48 31.60 109.72
CA ARG A 321 65.29 32.43 108.82
C ARG A 321 65.81 33.71 109.48
N ASN A 322 65.01 34.37 110.31
CA ASN A 322 65.36 35.68 110.84
C ASN A 322 66.31 35.59 112.04
N LYS A 323 67.06 36.66 112.28
CA LYS A 323 68.00 36.75 113.39
C LYS A 323 67.27 36.69 114.73
N SER A 324 67.75 35.86 115.65
CA SER A 324 67.32 35.89 117.06
C SER A 324 68.44 36.38 117.97
N THR A 325 68.07 37.08 119.05
CA THR A 325 69.01 37.45 120.13
C THR A 325 68.52 36.90 121.47
N THR A 326 69.46 36.59 122.34
CA THR A 326 69.19 36.05 123.68
C THR A 326 70.00 36.83 124.71
N THR A 327 69.32 37.36 125.72
CA THR A 327 69.93 38.01 126.89
C THR A 327 69.71 37.15 128.14
N ALA A 328 70.09 37.63 129.33
CA ALA A 328 69.86 36.90 130.57
C ALA A 328 68.37 36.62 130.87
N THR A 329 67.45 37.45 130.35
CA THR A 329 66.01 37.37 130.68
C THR A 329 65.09 37.35 129.46
N LEU A 330 65.61 37.49 128.24
CA LEU A 330 64.78 37.63 127.04
C LEU A 330 65.36 36.91 125.83
N PHE A 331 64.50 36.15 125.14
CA PHE A 331 64.69 35.74 123.76
C PHE A 331 63.89 36.67 122.84
N THR A 332 64.51 37.19 121.80
CA THR A 332 63.86 38.07 120.82
C THR A 332 64.08 37.51 119.42
N LEU A 333 62.99 37.29 118.69
CA LEU A 333 63.02 37.06 117.25
C LEU A 333 62.91 38.42 116.55
N LEU A 334 63.86 38.76 115.69
CA LEU A 334 63.89 40.02 114.97
C LEU A 334 63.17 39.89 113.61
N LYS A 335 62.76 41.01 113.03
CA LYS A 335 62.33 41.11 111.62
C LYS A 335 63.54 40.98 110.69
N ASP A 336 63.31 40.93 109.38
CA ASP A 336 64.39 40.86 108.38
C ASP A 336 65.31 42.10 108.37
N ASP A 337 64.85 43.23 108.92
CA ASP A 337 65.70 44.41 109.11
C ASP A 337 66.83 44.19 110.15
N GLY A 338 66.84 43.03 110.82
CA GLY A 338 67.86 42.62 111.77
C GLY A 338 67.93 43.45 113.05
N SER A 339 66.93 44.31 113.32
CA SER A 339 66.94 45.28 114.42
C SER A 339 65.59 45.46 115.12
N THR A 340 64.47 45.33 114.42
CA THR A 340 63.13 45.39 115.00
C THR A 340 62.72 44.05 115.58
N ALA A 341 62.19 44.03 116.81
CA ALA A 341 61.64 42.79 117.38
C ALA A 341 60.33 42.41 116.68
N LEU A 342 60.26 41.20 116.11
CA LEU A 342 59.01 40.63 115.61
C LEU A 342 58.15 40.12 116.78
N SER A 343 58.77 39.30 117.64
CA SER A 343 58.18 38.73 118.84
C SER A 343 59.27 38.45 119.87
N LYS A 344 58.89 38.37 121.15
CA LYS A 344 59.83 38.14 122.26
C LYS A 344 59.24 37.17 123.27
N SER A 345 60.09 36.47 124.01
CA SER A 345 59.70 35.60 125.12
C SER A 345 60.63 35.84 126.28
N THR A 346 60.07 35.98 127.48
CA THR A 346 60.87 35.93 128.70
C THR A 346 61.49 34.55 128.83
N ILE A 347 62.76 34.52 129.21
CA ILE A 347 63.47 33.29 129.53
C ILE A 347 64.04 33.40 130.94
N SER A 348 64.11 32.27 131.62
CA SER A 348 64.71 32.17 132.94
C SER A 348 65.37 30.81 133.11
N ASP A 349 66.46 30.78 133.86
CA ASP A 349 67.13 29.56 134.28
C ASP A 349 67.45 29.70 135.77
N ASP A 350 66.84 28.86 136.60
CA ASP A 350 67.08 28.82 138.04
C ASP A 350 68.18 27.82 138.44
N GLY A 351 68.88 27.26 137.45
CA GLY A 351 69.89 26.21 137.62
C GLY A 351 69.32 24.79 137.62
N SER A 352 67.99 24.62 137.54
CA SER A 352 67.33 23.33 137.37
C SER A 352 66.43 23.27 136.15
N ILE A 353 65.64 24.32 135.88
CA ILE A 353 64.70 24.36 134.77
C ILE A 353 64.94 25.62 133.95
N PHE A 354 65.33 25.41 132.70
CA PHE A 354 65.22 26.46 131.69
C PHE A 354 63.75 26.59 131.26
N THR A 355 63.19 27.77 131.44
CA THR A 355 61.83 28.11 130.98
C THR A 355 61.90 29.16 129.89
N LYS A 356 61.28 28.88 128.74
CA LYS A 356 60.92 29.88 127.74
C LYS A 356 59.41 30.06 127.77
N GLY A 357 58.96 31.29 128.07
CA GLY A 357 57.54 31.64 128.05
C GLY A 357 56.91 31.60 126.65
N GLU A 358 55.63 31.93 126.58
CA GLU A 358 54.95 32.13 125.30
C GLU A 358 55.52 33.35 124.57
N MET A 359 55.56 33.30 123.24
CA MET A 359 56.00 34.43 122.43
C MET A 359 54.94 35.54 122.51
N VAL A 360 55.33 36.71 122.99
CA VAL A 360 54.52 37.92 123.03
C VAL A 360 54.97 38.92 121.95
N SER A 361 54.20 39.99 121.75
CA SER A 361 54.52 41.04 120.77
C SER A 361 55.92 41.61 120.96
N GLY A 362 56.63 41.84 119.84
CA GLY A 362 57.93 42.49 119.82
C GLY A 362 57.89 43.97 120.20
N ALA A 363 56.72 44.61 120.06
CA ALA A 363 56.49 46.04 120.32
C ALA A 363 56.77 46.47 121.77
#